data_AF-A0AA91Z2H7-F1
#
_entry.id   AF-A0AA91Z2H7-F1
#
_cell.length_a   1.000
_cell.length_b   1.000
_cell.length_c   1.000
_cell.angle_alpha   90.00
_cell.angle_beta   90.00
_cell.angle_gamma   90.00
#
_symmetry.space_group_name_H-M   'P 1'
#
loop_
_entity.id
_entity.type
_entity.pdbx_description
1 polymer ?
#
loop_
_entity_poly.entity_id
_entity_poly.type
_entity_poly.pdbx_seq_one_letter_code
_entity_poly.pdbx_strand_id
1 'polypeptide(L)' 'MKAIVVFSIGESEIKSNGIVPVNLEPGVGRDNMTINNAIKQFKKDTGIDLYEIDEKIRERAKVIY' A
#
# COMPACT_ATOMS: atom_id res chain seq x y z
N MET A 1 -13.44 2.91 -4.64
CA MET A 1 -12.89 4.08 -3.92
C MET A 1 -11.37 3.99 -3.95
N LYS A 2 -10.65 5.11 -3.94
CA LYS A 2 -9.18 5.14 -3.89
C LYS A 2 -8.74 5.74 -2.56
N ALA A 3 -7.62 5.26 -2.03
CA ALA A 3 -6.95 5.80 -0.86
C ALA A 3 -5.46 6.00 -1.17
N ILE A 4 -4.81 6.92 -0.46
CA ILE A 4 -3.37 7.08 -0.55
C ILE A 4 -2.74 6.10 0.43
N VAL A 5 -1.79 5.30 -0.05
CA VAL A 5 -0.97 4.43 0.79
C VAL A 5 0.43 5.00 0.83
N VAL A 6 0.94 5.22 2.05
CA VAL A 6 2.30 5.67 2.31
C VAL A 6 3.13 4.49 2.75
N PHE A 7 4.23 4.24 2.06
CA PHE A 7 5.22 3.22 2.37
C PHE A 7 6.50 3.90 2.88
N SER A 8 6.91 3.60 4.11
CA SER A 8 8.11 4.16 4.71
C SER A 8 9.29 3.21 4.56
N ILE A 9 10.38 3.68 3.94
CA ILE A 9 11.62 2.94 3.70
C ILE A 9 12.79 3.77 4.25
N GLY A 10 13.29 3.38 5.42
CA GLY A 10 14.28 4.20 6.15
C GLY A 10 13.72 5.59 6.44
N GLU A 11 14.40 6.64 5.95
CA GLU A 11 13.98 8.04 6.07
C GLU A 11 13.12 8.53 4.89
N SER A 12 12.88 7.67 3.90
CA SER A 12 12.10 8.01 2.69
C SER A 12 10.66 7.51 2.78
N GLU A 13 9.76 8.25 2.14
CA GLU A 13 8.35 7.86 1.99
C GLU A 13 7.97 7.77 0.52
N ILE A 14 7.29 6.67 0.16
CA ILE A 14 6.71 6.45 -1.17
C ILE A 14 5.20 6.53 -1.04
N LYS A 15 4.57 7.37 -1.86
CA LYS A 15 3.10 7.49 -1.91
C LYS A 15 2.58 6.79 -3.15
N SER A 16 1.62 5.90 -2.97
CA SER A 16 0.94 5.19 -4.06
C SER A 16 -0.57 5.20 -3.86
N ASN A 17 -1.31 5.00 -4.94
CA ASN A 17 -2.77 4.89 -4.89
C ASN A 17 -3.17 3.43 -4.65
N GLY A 18 -3.90 3.18 -3.56
CA GLY A 18 -4.54 1.91 -3.25
C GLY A 18 -6.01 1.90 -3.64
N ILE A 19 -6.46 0.80 -4.25
CA ILE A 19 -7.88 0.56 -4.48
C ILE A 19 -8.49 0.04 -3.18
N VAL A 20 -9.45 0.79 -2.63
CA VAL A 20 -10.19 0.42 -1.42
C VAL A 20 -11.31 -0.55 -1.81
N PRO A 21 -11.32 -1.79 -1.28
CA PRO A 21 -12.37 -2.75 -1.54
C PRO A 21 -13.66 -2.33 -0.82
N VAL A 22 -14.73 -2.15 -1.61
CA VAL A 22 -16.03 -1.68 -1.11
C VAL A 22 -16.82 -2.76 -0.37
N ASN A 23 -16.52 -4.04 -0.62
CA ASN A 23 -17.23 -5.18 -0.02
C ASN A 23 -16.64 -5.63 1.33
N LEU A 24 -15.51 -5.07 1.75
CA LEU A 24 -14.89 -5.36 3.04
C LEU A 24 -15.33 -4.32 4.05
N GLU A 25 -15.66 -4.71 5.28
CA GLU A 25 -15.95 -3.75 6.35
C GLU A 25 -14.72 -2.90 6.68
N PRO A 26 -14.89 -1.65 7.16
CA PRO A 26 -13.78 -0.82 7.61
C PRO A 26 -12.95 -1.53 8.70
N GLY A 27 -11.63 -1.43 8.59
CA GLY A 27 -10.70 -2.01 9.56
C GLY A 27 -9.53 -2.75 8.90
N VAL A 28 -8.83 -3.55 9.72
CA VAL A 28 -7.55 -4.18 9.36
C VAL A 28 -7.62 -4.99 8.07
N GLY A 29 -8.72 -5.70 7.83
CA GLY A 29 -8.91 -6.47 6.59
C GLY A 29 -8.97 -5.61 5.33
N ARG A 30 -9.75 -4.51 5.38
CA ARG A 30 -9.87 -3.55 4.27
C ARG A 30 -8.55 -2.81 4.03
N ASP A 31 -7.88 -2.38 5.08
CA ASP A 31 -6.60 -1.67 4.98
C ASP A 31 -5.53 -2.56 4.36
N ASN A 32 -5.41 -3.81 4.83
CA ASN A 32 -4.47 -4.78 4.29
C ASN A 32 -4.65 -5.02 2.80
N MET A 33 -5.89 -5.18 2.34
CA MET A 33 -6.15 -5.37 0.92
C MET A 33 -5.89 -4.09 0.12
N THR A 34 -6.18 -2.92 0.69
CA THR A 34 -5.86 -1.61 0.08
C THR A 34 -4.35 -1.43 -0.11
N ILE A 35 -3.56 -1.77 0.92
CA ILE A 35 -2.09 -1.74 0.87
C ILE A 35 -1.57 -2.69 -0.20
N ASN A 36 -2.04 -3.94 -0.23
CA ASN A 36 -1.63 -4.91 -1.25
C ASN A 36 -1.95 -4.43 -2.68
N ASN A 37 -3.10 -3.79 -2.88
CA ASN A 37 -3.45 -3.19 -4.15
C ASN A 37 -2.49 -2.05 -4.51
N ALA A 38 -2.13 -1.19 -3.56
CA ALA A 38 -1.18 -0.10 -3.78
C ALA A 38 0.24 -0.59 -4.11
N ILE A 39 0.71 -1.68 -3.48
CA ILE A 39 2.01 -2.31 -3.80
C ILE A 39 1.98 -2.86 -5.23
N LYS A 40 0.93 -3.63 -5.59
CA LYS A 40 0.78 -4.17 -6.95
C LYS A 40 0.72 -3.07 -8.00
N GLN A 41 -0.01 -1.99 -7.71
CA GLN A 41 -0.11 -0.83 -8.60
C GLN A 41 1.24 -0.14 -8.76
N PHE A 42 1.96 0.11 -7.66
CA PHE A 42 3.30 0.70 -7.69
C PHE A 42 4.28 -0.14 -8.52
N LYS A 43 4.28 -1.47 -8.34
CA LYS A 43 5.10 -2.38 -9.14
C LYS A 43 4.73 -2.34 -10.62
N LYS A 44 3.45 -2.23 -10.95
CA LYS A 44 3.00 -2.09 -12.34
C LYS A 44 3.44 -0.77 -12.97
N ASP A 45 3.41 0.33 -12.21
CA ASP A 45 3.69 1.66 -12.72
C ASP A 45 5.20 1.95 -12.83
N THR A 46 6.01 1.38 -11.93
CA THR A 46 7.45 1.67 -11.82
C THR A 46 8.35 0.49 -12.20
N GLY A 47 7.82 -0.74 -12.21
CA GLY A 47 8.60 -1.97 -12.33
C GLY A 47 9.29 -2.43 -11.04
N ILE A 48 9.20 -1.65 -9.95
CA ILE A 48 9.92 -1.91 -8.70
C ILE A 48 9.07 -2.76 -7.75
N ASP A 49 9.65 -3.84 -7.22
CA ASP A 49 9.02 -4.61 -6.15
C ASP A 49 9.42 -4.06 -4.77
N LEU A 50 8.44 -3.49 -4.06
CA LEU A 50 8.67 -2.93 -2.73
C LEU A 50 9.07 -3.99 -1.69
N TYR A 51 8.67 -5.26 -1.88
CA TYR A 51 9.05 -6.34 -0.96
C TYR A 51 10.51 -6.75 -1.10
N GLU A 52 11.14 -6.51 -2.27
CA GLU A 52 12.58 -6.74 -2.44
C GLU A 52 13.42 -5.66 -1.73
N ILE A 53 12.83 -4.50 -1.48
CA ILE A 53 13.50 -3.39 -0.77
C ILE A 53 13.32 -3.54 0.75
N ASP A 54 12.11 -3.84 1.20
CA ASP A 54 11.80 -4.06 2.60
C ASP A 54 10.70 -5.13 2.73
N GLU A 55 11.05 -6.30 3.25
CA GLU A 55 10.10 -7.41 3.47
C GLU A 55 8.95 -7.00 4.42
N LYS A 56 9.19 -6.03 5.31
CA LYS A 56 8.22 -5.50 6.27
C LYS A 56 7.52 -4.24 5.77
N ILE A 57 7.66 -3.88 4.50
CA ILE A 57 7.09 -2.66 3.93
C ILE A 57 5.58 -2.56 4.16
N ARG A 58 4.89 -3.69 4.13
CA ARG A 58 3.45 -3.78 4.37
C ARG A 58 3.07 -3.44 5.81
N GLU A 59 3.86 -3.88 6.78
CA GLU A 59 3.59 -3.62 8.21
C GLU A 59 3.80 -2.15 8.58
N ARG A 60 4.69 -1.48 7.85
CA ARG A 60 4.99 -0.04 8.01
C ARG A 60 4.09 0.85 7.16
N ALA A 61 3.27 0.28 6.30
CA ALA A 61 2.41 1.02 5.40
C ALA A 61 1.25 1.67 6.14
N LYS A 62 0.90 2.90 5.76
CA LYS A 62 -0.23 3.65 6.31
C LYS A 62 -1.24 3.98 5.21
N VAL A 63 -2.51 3.67 5.44
CA VAL A 63 -3.62 4.04 4.56
C VAL A 63 -4.20 5.37 5.00
N ILE A 64 -4.37 6.28 4.05
CA ILE A 64 -4.96 7.62 4.23
C ILE A 64 -6.19 7.71 3.32
N TYR A 65 -7.35 7.89 3.95
CA TYR A 65 -8.67 7.99 3.31
C TYR A 65 -9.05 9.44 2.98
#